data_AF-A0A8X7BQ59-F1
#
_entry.id   AF-A0A8X7BQ59-F1
#
_cell.length_a   1.000
_cell.length_b   1.000
_cell.length_c   1.000
_cell.angle_alpha   90.00
_cell.angle_beta   90.00
_cell.angle_gamma   90.00
#
_symmetry.space_group_name_H-M   'P 1'
#
loop_
_entity.id
_entity.type
_entity.pdbx_description
1 polymer ?
#
loop_
_entity_poly.entity_id
_entity_poly.type
_entity_poly.pdbx_seq_one_letter_code
_entity_poly.pdbx_strand_id
1 'polypeptide(L)'
;MSRASQAEKKELVCSEKTGPIANTFQITLRFPNFAFDSYGNKGFWTIVYNQGFEIVINYRKYFAFSYYEKNSEGNFTSRCDRILPGWSHDVLGKNWACYNGHKSESSYPSQHSHTQTQKSRKLLFEKLAHHINTTQRSWTATMYPNLINMSLDALTRIAGGLKSRISRPPPTAPVHRDIKRIASQLPVEFDWRNVSGGNYVSPVKNQGECGSCYAFSSLAMLESRLRIMTNNTLKVNLSPQDIVSCSKYSQVEYIKGVWMGGSTLPNRPGATAARVSH
;
A
#
# COMPACT_ATOMS: atom_id res chain seq x y z
N MET A 1 -44.81 -11.89 -17.43
CA MET A 1 -43.37 -11.65 -17.62
C MET A 1 -42.73 -11.50 -16.25
N SER A 2 -42.09 -12.58 -15.79
CA SER A 2 -41.61 -12.76 -14.43
C SER A 2 -40.31 -11.98 -14.22
N ARG A 3 -40.30 -11.12 -13.21
CA ARG A 3 -39.17 -10.28 -12.81
C ARG A 3 -38.13 -11.19 -12.14
N ALA A 4 -36.98 -11.36 -12.77
CA ALA A 4 -35.86 -12.08 -12.17
C ALA A 4 -35.43 -11.36 -10.87
N SER A 5 -35.40 -12.11 -9.78
CA SER A 5 -34.87 -11.65 -8.49
C SER A 5 -33.40 -11.30 -8.66
N GLN A 6 -33.04 -10.06 -8.36
CA GLN A 6 -31.64 -9.69 -8.13
C GLN A 6 -31.17 -10.47 -6.91
N ALA A 7 -30.31 -11.47 -7.12
CA ALA A 7 -29.61 -12.13 -6.04
C ALA A 7 -28.72 -11.09 -5.34
N GLU A 8 -29.07 -10.79 -4.09
CA GLU A 8 -28.34 -9.93 -3.18
C GLU A 8 -26.92 -10.51 -2.99
N LYS A 9 -25.88 -9.83 -3.49
CA LYS A 9 -24.48 -10.19 -3.22
C LYS A 9 -24.22 -9.94 -1.74
N LYS A 10 -24.29 -11.00 -0.93
CA LYS A 10 -23.89 -10.97 0.48
C LYS A 10 -22.42 -10.56 0.59
N GLU A 11 -22.15 -9.41 1.19
CA GLU A 11 -20.79 -8.88 1.35
C GLU A 11 -19.98 -9.82 2.27
N LEU A 12 -18.88 -10.37 1.76
CA LEU A 12 -18.06 -11.32 2.50
C LEU A 12 -17.20 -10.57 3.54
N VAL A 13 -17.53 -10.74 4.82
CA VAL A 13 -16.77 -10.17 5.93
C VAL A 13 -15.76 -11.17 6.46
N CYS A 14 -14.48 -10.94 6.16
CA CYS A 14 -13.37 -11.73 6.67
C CYS A 14 -12.92 -11.16 8.03
N SER A 15 -13.48 -11.69 9.12
CA SER A 15 -13.06 -11.40 10.50
C SER A 15 -12.29 -12.60 11.09
N GLU A 16 -11.75 -12.47 12.30
CA GLU A 16 -10.95 -13.50 12.98
C GLU A 16 -11.65 -14.87 13.11
N LYS A 17 -12.99 -14.90 13.02
CA LYS A 17 -13.78 -16.12 12.97
C LYS A 17 -14.17 -16.43 11.53
N THR A 18 -13.18 -16.83 10.72
CA THR A 18 -13.47 -17.50 9.45
C THR A 18 -14.15 -18.84 9.76
N GLY A 19 -15.16 -19.22 8.96
CA GLY A 19 -15.87 -20.49 9.11
C GLY A 19 -14.98 -21.73 8.94
N PRO A 20 -15.55 -22.94 8.79
CA PRO A 20 -14.76 -24.15 8.62
C PRO A 20 -13.86 -24.03 7.38
N ILE A 21 -12.61 -24.51 7.51
CA ILE A 21 -11.63 -24.52 6.41
C ILE A 21 -12.14 -25.49 5.35
N ALA A 22 -12.32 -25.01 4.12
CA ALA A 22 -12.76 -25.84 3.01
C ALA A 22 -11.57 -26.55 2.35
N ASN A 23 -10.47 -25.83 2.15
CA ASN A 23 -9.30 -26.30 1.41
C ASN A 23 -7.99 -25.82 2.04
N THR A 24 -6.92 -26.60 1.87
CA THR A 24 -5.56 -26.20 2.22
C THR A 24 -4.61 -26.48 1.07
N PHE A 25 -3.75 -25.52 0.75
CA PHE A 25 -2.75 -25.67 -0.30
C PHE A 25 -1.46 -24.92 0.07
N GLN A 26 -0.39 -25.20 -0.67
CA GLN A 26 0.93 -24.60 -0.45
C GLN A 26 1.32 -23.78 -1.68
N ILE A 27 1.70 -22.53 -1.45
CA ILE A 27 2.27 -21.66 -2.48
C ILE A 27 3.73 -21.40 -2.14
N THR A 28 4.60 -21.66 -3.09
CA THR A 28 6.02 -21.33 -3.02
C THR A 28 6.28 -20.00 -3.70
N LEU A 29 6.76 -19.02 -2.93
CA LEU A 29 7.17 -17.71 -3.41
C LEU A 29 8.67 -17.69 -3.66
N ARG A 30 9.07 -17.35 -4.88
CA ARG A 30 10.46 -17.20 -5.31
C ARG A 30 10.72 -15.78 -5.79
N PHE A 31 11.87 -15.24 -5.40
CA PHE A 31 12.37 -13.99 -5.94
C PHE A 31 12.63 -14.12 -7.45
N PRO A 32 12.39 -13.09 -8.27
CA PRO A 32 11.92 -11.76 -7.87
C PRO A 32 10.43 -11.69 -7.54
N ASN A 33 9.59 -12.41 -8.27
CA ASN A 33 8.13 -12.24 -8.22
C ASN A 33 7.36 -13.48 -8.67
N PHE A 34 7.96 -14.68 -8.62
CA PHE A 34 7.31 -15.91 -9.10
C PHE A 34 6.62 -16.67 -7.98
N ALA A 35 5.40 -17.15 -8.23
CA ALA A 35 4.65 -18.02 -7.33
C ALA A 35 4.43 -19.39 -8.00
N PHE A 36 4.50 -20.46 -7.23
CA PHE A 36 4.25 -21.83 -7.68
C PHE A 36 3.35 -22.56 -6.71
N ASP A 37 2.41 -23.36 -7.19
CA ASP A 37 1.62 -24.25 -6.33
C ASP A 37 2.11 -25.71 -6.42
N SER A 38 1.48 -26.58 -5.63
CA SER A 38 1.78 -28.02 -5.60
C SER A 38 1.43 -28.77 -6.89
N TYR A 39 0.64 -28.16 -7.77
CA TYR A 39 0.22 -28.75 -9.05
C TYR A 39 1.10 -28.30 -10.22
N GLY A 40 2.15 -27.52 -9.94
CA GLY A 40 3.06 -26.99 -10.95
C GLY A 40 2.54 -25.75 -11.67
N ASN A 41 1.41 -25.17 -11.24
CA ASN A 41 0.95 -23.91 -11.81
C ASN A 41 1.92 -22.80 -11.44
N LYS A 42 2.10 -21.87 -12.37
CA LYS A 42 2.96 -20.71 -12.22
C LYS A 42 2.13 -19.43 -12.15
N GLY A 43 2.47 -18.57 -11.22
CA GLY A 43 1.87 -17.25 -11.03
C GLY A 43 2.90 -16.21 -10.63
N PHE A 44 2.41 -15.10 -10.10
CA PHE A 44 3.22 -13.97 -9.67
C PHE A 44 2.84 -13.52 -8.26
N TRP A 45 3.78 -12.87 -7.58
CA TRP A 45 3.52 -12.23 -6.30
C TRP A 45 4.26 -10.91 -6.19
N THR A 46 3.74 -10.03 -5.34
CA THR A 46 4.41 -8.79 -4.96
C THR A 46 4.19 -8.52 -3.47
N ILE A 47 5.18 -7.93 -2.82
CA ILE A 47 4.98 -7.32 -1.51
C ILE A 47 4.25 -5.99 -1.69
N VAL A 48 3.32 -5.68 -0.79
CA VAL A 48 2.67 -4.37 -0.71
C VAL A 48 3.39 -3.58 0.37
N TYR A 49 4.43 -2.87 -0.06
CA TYR A 49 5.35 -2.14 0.80
C TYR A 49 5.94 -3.04 1.91
N ASN A 50 5.58 -2.78 3.17
CA ASN A 50 5.91 -3.61 4.32
C ASN A 50 4.65 -4.06 5.09
N GLN A 51 3.48 -3.95 4.45
CA GLN A 51 2.18 -4.14 5.08
C GLN A 51 1.60 -5.53 4.80
N GLY A 52 1.89 -6.11 3.64
CA GLY A 52 1.28 -7.36 3.20
C GLY A 52 1.81 -7.80 1.85
N PHE A 53 1.05 -8.64 1.15
CA PHE A 53 1.39 -9.12 -0.17
C PHE A 53 0.16 -9.42 -1.01
N GLU A 54 0.34 -9.44 -2.33
CA GLU A 54 -0.63 -9.95 -3.29
C GLU A 54 0.00 -11.12 -4.07
N ILE A 55 -0.78 -12.19 -4.27
CA ILE A 55 -0.42 -13.33 -5.12
C ILE A 55 -1.49 -13.51 -6.18
N VAL A 56 -1.08 -13.72 -7.43
CA VAL A 56 -1.96 -14.10 -8.55
C VAL A 56 -1.47 -15.42 -9.12
N ILE A 57 -2.23 -16.49 -8.94
CA ILE A 57 -1.88 -17.84 -9.40
C ILE A 57 -3.15 -18.63 -9.71
N ASN A 58 -3.09 -19.47 -10.76
CA ASN A 58 -4.20 -20.34 -11.15
C ASN A 58 -5.56 -19.61 -11.22
N TYR A 59 -5.60 -18.50 -11.96
CA TYR A 59 -6.79 -17.65 -12.16
C TYR A 59 -7.43 -17.12 -10.86
N ARG A 60 -6.66 -17.06 -9.76
CA ARG A 60 -7.13 -16.56 -8.47
C ARG A 60 -6.14 -15.57 -7.87
N LYS A 61 -6.68 -14.58 -7.16
CA LYS A 61 -5.94 -13.56 -6.41
C LYS A 61 -6.03 -13.82 -4.91
N TYR A 62 -4.97 -13.46 -4.20
CA TYR A 62 -4.87 -13.55 -2.74
C TYR A 62 -4.24 -12.27 -2.24
N PHE A 63 -4.90 -11.60 -1.31
CA PHE A 63 -4.37 -10.41 -0.64
C PHE A 63 -4.56 -10.53 0.87
N ALA A 64 -3.48 -10.25 1.61
CA ALA A 64 -3.55 -10.16 3.06
C ALA A 64 -2.48 -9.20 3.62
N PHE A 65 -2.79 -8.64 4.79
CA PHE A 65 -1.83 -7.91 5.60
C PHE A 65 -1.03 -8.87 6.49
N SER A 66 0.22 -8.51 6.78
CA SER A 66 1.05 -9.19 7.76
C SER A 66 0.41 -9.10 9.15
N TYR A 67 0.53 -10.17 9.93
CA TYR A 67 -0.03 -10.22 11.28
C TYR A 67 0.75 -9.34 12.25
N TYR A 68 0.04 -8.77 13.22
CA TYR A 68 0.62 -8.11 14.38
C TYR A 68 -0.28 -8.35 15.60
N GLU A 69 0.29 -8.22 16.79
CA GLU A 69 -0.42 -8.33 18.05
C GLU A 69 -0.20 -7.07 18.89
N LYS A 70 -1.22 -6.66 19.64
CA LYS A 70 -1.14 -5.55 20.58
C LYS A 70 -1.09 -6.12 21.99
N ASN A 71 -0.06 -5.80 22.76
CA ASN A 71 0.02 -6.21 24.16
C ASN A 71 -0.94 -5.38 25.04
N SER A 72 -1.10 -5.78 26.30
CA SER A 72 -1.96 -5.09 27.29
C SER A 72 -1.54 -3.64 27.56
N GLU A 73 -0.27 -3.31 27.35
CA GLU A 73 0.31 -1.97 27.52
C GLU A 73 0.10 -1.08 26.30
N GLY A 74 -0.44 -1.63 25.21
CA GLY A 74 -0.68 -0.91 23.95
C GLY A 74 0.49 -0.88 22.97
N ASN A 75 1.58 -1.60 23.26
CA ASN A 75 2.68 -1.82 22.34
C ASN A 75 2.29 -2.86 21.28
N PHE A 76 2.78 -2.66 20.06
CA PHE A 76 2.53 -3.56 18.93
C PHE A 76 3.75 -4.41 18.61
N THR A 77 3.53 -5.68 18.31
CA THR A 77 4.56 -6.64 17.87
C THR A 77 4.18 -7.22 16.51
N SER A 78 5.04 -7.01 15.51
CA SER A 78 4.87 -7.60 14.17
C SER A 78 5.23 -9.08 14.13
N ARG A 79 4.44 -9.89 13.42
CA ARG A 79 4.69 -11.32 13.17
C ARG A 79 4.65 -11.62 11.68
N CYS A 80 5.81 -11.47 11.03
CA CYS A 80 5.95 -11.59 9.58
C CYS A 80 5.79 -13.03 9.05
N ASP A 81 5.74 -14.03 9.92
CA ASP A 81 5.49 -15.44 9.59
C ASP A 81 4.01 -15.75 9.36
N ARG A 82 3.10 -14.82 9.67
CA ARG A 82 1.65 -15.00 9.61
C ARG A 82 0.98 -13.80 8.95
N ILE A 83 -0.27 -14.00 8.56
CA ILE A 83 -1.14 -12.95 8.02
C ILE A 83 -2.38 -12.77 8.89
N LEU A 84 -2.95 -11.58 8.83
CA LEU A 84 -4.35 -11.37 9.20
C LEU A 84 -5.27 -12.11 8.22
N PRO A 85 -6.55 -12.37 8.59
CA PRO A 85 -7.53 -12.90 7.65
C PRO A 85 -7.53 -12.10 6.34
N GLY A 86 -7.21 -12.79 5.26
CA GLY A 86 -7.07 -12.23 3.93
C GLY A 86 -8.28 -12.49 3.04
N TRP A 87 -8.26 -11.87 1.87
CA TRP A 87 -9.29 -12.03 0.85
C TRP A 87 -8.74 -12.76 -0.35
N SER A 88 -9.54 -13.68 -0.88
CA SER A 88 -9.22 -14.35 -2.12
C SER A 88 -10.44 -14.41 -3.02
N HIS A 89 -10.20 -14.22 -4.31
CA HIS A 89 -11.24 -14.28 -5.33
C HIS A 89 -10.65 -14.67 -6.68
N ASP A 90 -11.46 -15.22 -7.59
CA ASP A 90 -11.01 -15.44 -8.97
C ASP A 90 -10.66 -14.11 -9.66
N VAL A 91 -9.90 -14.12 -10.74
CA VAL A 91 -9.43 -12.90 -11.42
C VAL A 91 -10.56 -11.99 -11.95
N LEU A 92 -11.80 -12.48 -12.07
CA LEU A 92 -12.98 -11.69 -12.45
C LEU A 92 -13.71 -11.07 -11.24
N GLY A 93 -13.30 -11.39 -10.02
CA GLY A 93 -13.85 -10.82 -8.78
C GLY A 93 -15.23 -11.35 -8.41
N LYS A 94 -15.55 -12.62 -8.72
CA LYS A 94 -16.88 -13.19 -8.48
C LYS A 94 -16.93 -14.10 -7.26
N ASN A 95 -16.05 -15.08 -7.19
CA ASN A 95 -16.02 -16.17 -6.21
C ASN A 95 -15.10 -15.82 -5.05
N TRP A 96 -15.61 -15.00 -4.15
CA TRP A 96 -14.91 -14.51 -2.97
C TRP A 96 -14.89 -15.51 -1.85
N ALA A 97 -13.77 -15.57 -1.14
CA ALA A 97 -13.67 -16.37 0.06
C ALA A 97 -12.51 -15.82 0.97
N CYS A 98 -12.58 -16.02 2.29
CA CYS A 98 -11.57 -15.56 3.27
C CYS A 98 -10.46 -16.59 3.51
N TYR A 99 -9.20 -16.19 3.67
CA TYR A 99 -8.13 -17.15 3.91
C TYR A 99 -7.20 -16.75 5.05
N ASN A 100 -6.62 -17.76 5.69
CA ASN A 100 -5.54 -17.60 6.63
C ASN A 100 -4.27 -18.22 6.05
N GLY A 101 -3.11 -17.80 6.56
CA GLY A 101 -1.84 -18.28 6.05
C GLY A 101 -0.71 -18.14 7.05
N HIS A 102 0.24 -19.07 6.94
CA HIS A 102 1.48 -19.03 7.69
C HIS A 102 2.64 -19.53 6.83
N LYS A 103 3.83 -19.02 7.10
CA LYS A 103 5.06 -19.53 6.53
C LYS A 103 5.34 -20.92 7.10
N SER A 104 5.66 -21.89 6.23
CA SER A 104 5.87 -23.28 6.66
C SER A 104 7.17 -23.48 7.43
N GLU A 105 8.17 -22.64 7.23
CA GLU A 105 9.45 -22.67 7.96
C GLU A 105 9.48 -21.61 9.06
N SER A 106 9.95 -22.00 10.24
CA SER A 106 10.09 -21.08 11.39
C SER A 106 11.20 -20.05 11.11
N SER A 107 10.81 -18.84 10.74
CA SER A 107 11.69 -17.67 10.89
C SER A 107 11.46 -17.07 12.27
N TYR A 108 12.54 -16.79 13.02
CA TYR A 108 12.46 -16.05 14.27
C TYR A 108 11.63 -14.77 14.06
N PRO A 109 10.60 -14.51 14.91
CA PRO A 109 9.80 -13.30 14.78
C PRO A 109 10.73 -12.10 14.93
N SER A 110 10.81 -11.26 13.90
CA SER A 110 11.43 -9.95 14.03
C SER A 110 10.50 -9.10 14.89
N GLN A 111 10.78 -9.07 16.20
CA GLN A 111 10.06 -8.23 17.14
C GLN A 111 10.53 -6.78 16.97
N HIS A 112 9.61 -5.91 16.56
CA HIS A 112 9.83 -4.48 16.53
C HIS A 112 8.87 -3.83 17.52
N SER A 113 9.38 -3.44 18.69
CA SER A 113 8.63 -2.67 19.68
C SER A 113 8.78 -1.18 19.36
N HIS A 114 7.69 -0.52 18.99
CA HIS A 114 7.68 0.92 18.75
C HIS A 114 7.25 1.66 20.03
N THR A 115 8.21 2.14 20.81
CA THR A 115 7.93 3.03 21.96
C THR A 115 7.70 4.46 21.44
N GLN A 116 6.46 4.95 21.49
CA GLN A 116 6.17 6.35 21.21
C GLN A 116 6.64 7.24 22.38
N THR A 117 7.93 7.55 22.45
CA THR A 117 8.44 8.62 23.33
C THR A 117 8.49 9.93 22.56
N GLN A 118 7.34 10.54 22.33
CA GLN A 118 7.29 11.90 21.77
C GLN A 118 7.45 12.93 22.88
N LYS A 119 8.70 13.38 23.11
CA LYS A 119 8.92 14.66 23.78
C LYS A 119 8.52 15.76 22.81
N SER A 120 7.42 16.46 23.13
CA SER A 120 7.02 17.71 22.51
C SER A 120 8.22 18.68 22.48
N ARG A 121 8.87 18.81 21.33
CA ARG A 121 9.86 19.85 21.08
C ARG A 121 9.16 20.95 20.29
N LYS A 122 9.16 22.17 20.82
CA LYS A 122 8.69 23.36 20.10
C LYS A 122 9.58 23.57 18.87
N LEU A 123 9.04 23.31 17.69
CA LEU A 123 9.79 23.47 16.44
C LEU A 123 9.89 24.97 16.13
N LEU A 124 11.11 25.48 15.96
CA LEU A 124 11.36 26.86 15.54
C LEU A 124 11.41 26.91 14.00
N PHE A 125 10.23 26.97 13.35
CA PHE A 125 10.08 26.91 11.90
C PHE A 125 10.92 27.95 11.14
N GLU A 126 11.02 29.17 11.66
CA GLU A 126 11.81 30.24 11.06
C GLU A 126 13.30 29.87 10.95
N LYS A 127 13.89 29.40 12.06
CA LYS A 127 15.30 28.98 12.09
C LYS A 127 15.55 27.80 11.15
N LEU A 128 14.59 26.87 11.08
CA LEU A 128 14.68 25.71 10.19
C LEU A 128 14.62 26.13 8.71
N ALA A 129 13.65 26.95 8.32
CA ALA A 129 13.52 27.43 6.95
C ALA A 129 14.75 28.24 6.51
N HIS A 130 15.25 29.12 7.39
CA HIS A 130 16.47 29.86 7.14
C HIS A 130 17.67 28.93 6.93
N HIS A 131 17.88 27.96 7.81
CA HIS A 131 18.98 26.99 7.69
C HIS A 131 18.92 26.17 6.40
N ILE A 132 17.73 25.74 5.97
CA ILE A 132 17.56 25.01 4.71
C ILE A 132 17.92 25.89 3.51
N ASN A 133 17.43 27.13 3.49
CA ASN A 133 17.65 28.05 2.38
C ASN A 133 19.10 28.56 2.30
N THR A 134 19.86 28.52 3.40
CA THR A 134 21.29 28.84 3.37
C THR A 134 22.15 27.63 2.96
N THR A 135 21.68 26.40 3.21
CA THR A 135 22.45 25.18 2.95
C THR A 135 22.30 24.67 1.51
N GLN A 136 21.13 24.85 0.88
CA GLN A 136 20.86 24.38 -0.49
C GLN A 136 20.14 25.46 -1.32
N ARG A 137 20.10 25.27 -2.65
CA ARG A 137 19.50 26.22 -3.61
C ARG A 137 18.55 25.58 -4.64
N SER A 138 18.29 24.28 -4.55
CA SER A 138 17.46 23.57 -5.53
C SER A 138 15.96 23.78 -5.32
N TRP A 139 15.56 24.20 -4.12
CA TRP A 139 14.21 24.62 -3.78
C TRP A 139 14.24 25.64 -2.65
N THR A 140 13.14 26.36 -2.45
CA THR A 140 13.02 27.35 -1.37
C THR A 140 12.04 26.86 -0.31
N ALA A 141 12.51 26.69 0.92
CA ALA A 141 11.67 26.44 2.08
C ALA A 141 10.89 27.70 2.43
N THR A 142 9.57 27.56 2.59
CA THR A 142 8.68 28.65 2.99
C THR A 142 7.77 28.21 4.12
N MET A 143 7.25 29.19 4.86
CA MET A 143 6.34 28.98 5.96
C MET A 143 4.90 29.19 5.49
N TYR A 144 4.04 28.23 5.79
CA TYR A 144 2.61 28.30 5.49
C TYR A 144 1.84 28.57 6.79
N PRO A 145 1.06 29.67 6.90
CA PRO A 145 0.35 30.04 8.13
C PRO A 145 -0.52 28.93 8.72
N ASN A 146 -1.12 28.09 7.85
CA ASN A 146 -1.94 26.96 8.25
C ASN A 146 -1.15 25.76 8.79
N LEU A 147 0.17 25.69 8.59
CA LEU A 147 1.00 24.57 9.05
C LEU A 147 1.86 24.90 10.28
N ILE A 148 2.27 26.16 10.44
CA ILE A 148 3.19 26.57 11.52
C ILE A 148 2.60 26.42 12.94
N ASN A 149 1.27 26.45 13.07
CA ASN A 149 0.58 26.32 14.35
C ASN A 149 0.17 24.88 14.68
N MET A 150 0.47 23.92 13.81
CA MET A 150 0.13 22.52 14.01
C MET A 150 1.16 21.82 14.91
N SER A 151 0.70 20.83 15.69
CA SER A 151 1.61 19.97 16.44
C SER A 151 2.45 19.09 15.50
N LEU A 152 3.61 18.62 15.98
CA LEU A 152 4.46 17.71 15.19
C LEU A 152 3.69 16.43 14.79
N ASP A 153 2.80 15.94 15.65
CA ASP A 153 1.91 14.82 15.34
C ASP A 153 0.94 15.13 14.21
N ALA A 154 0.31 16.32 14.24
CA ALA A 154 -0.58 16.74 13.16
C ALA A 154 0.17 16.87 11.83
N LEU A 155 1.36 17.47 11.84
CA LEU A 155 2.22 17.56 10.65
C LEU A 155 2.65 16.18 10.14
N THR A 156 2.98 15.25 11.05
CA THR A 156 3.32 13.87 10.70
C THR A 156 2.15 13.16 10.05
N ARG A 157 0.92 13.35 10.56
CA ARG A 157 -0.30 12.78 9.95
C ARG A 157 -0.54 13.32 8.55
N ILE A 158 -0.41 14.63 8.34
CA ILE A 158 -0.58 15.26 7.03
C ILE A 158 0.48 14.76 6.04
N ALA A 159 1.72 14.55 6.51
CA ALA A 159 2.81 13.98 5.73
C ALA A 159 2.63 12.47 5.39
N GLY A 160 1.54 11.84 5.81
CA GLY A 160 1.26 10.43 5.55
C GLY A 160 1.86 9.47 6.57
N GLY A 161 2.28 9.95 7.73
CA GLY A 161 2.81 9.14 8.83
C GLY A 161 4.34 9.22 8.98
N LEU A 162 4.88 8.37 9.85
CA LEU A 162 6.32 8.29 10.08
C LEU A 162 7.01 7.63 8.90
N LYS A 163 8.20 8.13 8.55
CA LYS A 163 9.05 7.54 7.50
C LYS A 163 9.35 6.08 7.84
N SER A 164 8.84 5.16 7.02
CA SER A 164 9.21 3.76 7.17
C SER A 164 10.65 3.53 6.67
N ARG A 165 11.39 2.75 7.44
CA ARG A 165 12.78 2.36 7.14
C ARG A 165 12.77 0.97 6.51
N ILE A 166 13.16 0.90 5.23
CA ILE A 166 13.48 -0.36 4.56
C ILE A 166 15.00 -0.55 4.70
N SER A 167 15.42 -1.48 5.55
CA SER A 167 16.84 -1.66 5.88
C SER A 167 17.70 -2.11 4.69
N ARG A 168 17.10 -2.76 3.67
CA ARG A 168 17.78 -3.18 2.44
C ARG A 168 16.80 -3.18 1.27
N PRO A 169 16.70 -2.10 0.48
CA PRO A 169 15.90 -2.13 -0.74
C PRO A 169 16.46 -3.21 -1.68
N PRO A 170 15.61 -3.95 -2.41
CA PRO A 170 16.09 -4.87 -3.44
C PRO A 170 16.95 -4.10 -4.46
N PRO A 171 18.01 -4.73 -5.00
CA PRO A 171 18.83 -4.10 -6.02
C PRO A 171 17.97 -3.73 -7.23
N THR A 172 18.29 -2.59 -7.86
CA THR A 172 17.62 -2.16 -9.08
C THR A 172 17.78 -3.22 -10.17
N ALA A 173 16.70 -3.46 -10.91
CA ALA A 173 16.76 -4.35 -12.06
C ALA A 173 17.76 -3.80 -13.09
N PRO A 174 18.58 -4.65 -13.73
CA PRO A 174 19.51 -4.21 -14.74
C PRO A 174 18.76 -3.60 -15.93
N VAL A 175 19.25 -2.46 -16.42
CA VAL A 175 18.66 -1.79 -17.58
C VAL A 175 19.15 -2.48 -18.86
N HIS A 176 18.26 -3.26 -19.49
CA HIS A 176 18.54 -3.92 -20.77
C HIS A 176 18.63 -2.92 -21.93
N ARG A 177 19.32 -3.31 -23.02
CA ARG A 177 19.49 -2.47 -24.22
C ARG A 177 18.15 -2.00 -24.79
N ASP A 178 17.14 -2.86 -24.77
CA ASP A 178 15.79 -2.50 -25.25
C ASP A 178 15.15 -1.40 -24.42
N ILE A 179 15.29 -1.44 -23.09
CA ILE A 179 14.78 -0.39 -22.21
C ILE A 179 15.47 0.95 -22.49
N LYS A 180 16.79 0.94 -22.74
CA LYS A 180 17.51 2.15 -23.15
C LYS A 180 16.98 2.70 -24.49
N ARG A 181 16.74 1.83 -25.47
CA ARG A 181 16.19 2.22 -26.78
C ARG A 181 14.79 2.81 -26.67
N ILE A 182 13.92 2.22 -25.85
CA ILE A 182 12.57 2.74 -25.61
C ILE A 182 12.66 4.09 -24.90
N ALA A 183 13.50 4.19 -23.87
CA ALA A 183 13.70 5.45 -23.14
C ALA A 183 14.21 6.58 -24.04
N SER A 184 15.04 6.30 -25.04
CA SER A 184 15.52 7.32 -25.99
C SER A 184 14.44 7.85 -26.94
N GLN A 185 13.29 7.18 -27.04
CA GLN A 185 12.15 7.64 -27.85
C GLN A 185 11.18 8.52 -27.04
N LEU A 186 11.37 8.62 -25.72
CA LEU A 186 10.53 9.46 -24.87
C LEU A 186 10.93 10.93 -25.04
N PRO A 187 9.97 11.86 -24.90
CA PRO A 187 10.28 13.28 -24.91
C PRO A 187 11.18 13.64 -23.72
N VAL A 188 12.04 14.65 -23.92
CA VAL A 188 12.95 15.16 -22.88
C VAL A 188 12.16 15.75 -21.70
N GLU A 189 11.03 16.38 -22.00
CA GLU A 189 10.12 16.96 -21.02
C GLU A 189 8.69 16.50 -21.29
N PHE A 190 7.93 16.26 -20.22
CA PHE A 190 6.56 15.80 -20.34
C PHE A 190 5.72 16.29 -19.16
N ASP A 191 4.57 16.88 -19.45
CA ASP A 191 3.59 17.33 -18.46
C ASP A 191 2.17 17.01 -18.93
N TRP A 192 1.46 16.14 -18.19
CA TRP A 192 0.06 15.81 -18.47
C TRP A 192 -0.89 17.01 -18.40
N ARG A 193 -0.47 18.12 -17.77
CA ARG A 193 -1.22 19.38 -17.75
C ARG A 193 -1.10 20.17 -19.05
N ASN A 194 -0.14 19.82 -19.91
CA ASN A 194 0.13 20.47 -21.17
C ASN A 194 0.58 19.47 -22.24
N VAL A 195 -0.34 18.59 -22.66
CA VAL A 195 -0.13 17.70 -23.81
C VAL A 195 -0.88 18.28 -25.00
N SER A 196 -0.14 18.85 -25.95
CA SER A 196 -0.70 19.54 -27.14
C SER A 196 -1.72 20.63 -26.77
N GLY A 197 -1.45 21.40 -25.71
CA GLY A 197 -2.37 22.44 -25.19
C GLY A 197 -3.53 21.91 -24.34
N GLY A 198 -3.66 20.58 -24.17
CA GLY A 198 -4.67 19.95 -23.32
C GLY A 198 -4.17 19.67 -21.90
N ASN A 199 -5.06 19.81 -20.92
CA ASN A 199 -4.84 19.41 -19.53
C ASN A 199 -5.62 18.15 -19.19
N TYR A 200 -4.91 17.10 -18.79
CA TYR A 200 -5.47 15.79 -18.43
C TYR A 200 -5.46 15.52 -16.92
N VAL A 201 -5.03 16.48 -16.10
CA VAL A 201 -4.93 16.33 -14.63
C VAL A 201 -6.10 17.04 -13.96
N SER A 202 -6.69 16.40 -12.95
CA SER A 202 -7.76 17.00 -12.14
C SER A 202 -7.24 18.17 -11.26
N PRO A 203 -8.13 19.11 -10.86
CA PRO A 203 -7.73 20.18 -9.95
C PRO A 203 -7.10 19.65 -8.66
N VAL A 204 -6.15 20.42 -8.12
CA VAL A 204 -5.55 20.13 -6.82
C VAL A 204 -6.63 20.15 -5.73
N LYS A 205 -6.64 19.13 -4.87
CA LYS A 205 -7.57 19.01 -3.74
C LYS A 205 -6.80 19.08 -2.42
N ASN A 206 -7.52 19.32 -1.32
CA ASN A 206 -6.94 19.40 0.03
C ASN A 206 -7.46 18.23 0.90
N GLN A 207 -6.55 17.42 1.42
CA GLN A 207 -6.88 16.29 2.31
C GLN A 207 -7.21 16.70 3.76
N GLY A 208 -6.97 17.97 4.10
CA GLY A 208 -7.10 18.50 5.46
C GLY A 208 -6.09 17.86 6.41
N GLU A 209 -6.51 17.67 7.66
CA GLU A 209 -5.69 17.06 8.72
C GLU A 209 -5.70 15.53 8.68
N CYS A 210 -6.52 14.94 7.81
CA CYS A 210 -6.61 13.50 7.64
C CYS A 210 -5.35 12.98 6.93
N GLY A 211 -4.78 11.88 7.40
CA GLY A 211 -3.68 11.16 6.73
C GLY A 211 -4.14 10.36 5.52
N SER A 212 -4.92 10.97 4.63
CA SER A 212 -5.59 10.32 3.49
C SER A 212 -4.89 10.54 2.15
N CYS A 213 -3.62 10.95 2.15
CA CYS A 213 -2.82 11.17 0.95
C CYS A 213 -2.86 9.99 -0.05
N TYR A 214 -2.93 8.75 0.45
CA TYR A 214 -3.08 7.53 -0.35
C TYR A 214 -4.38 7.49 -1.14
N ALA A 215 -5.50 7.98 -0.59
CA ALA A 215 -6.79 8.03 -1.27
C ALA A 215 -6.80 9.12 -2.34
N PHE A 216 -6.26 10.30 -2.01
CA PHE A 216 -6.15 11.41 -2.95
C PHE A 216 -5.24 11.07 -4.13
N SER A 217 -4.06 10.48 -3.89
CA SER A 217 -3.14 10.10 -4.96
C SER A 217 -3.72 9.01 -5.88
N SER A 218 -4.37 8.00 -5.29
CA SER A 218 -5.00 6.92 -6.05
C SER A 218 -6.12 7.43 -6.95
N LEU A 219 -6.99 8.29 -6.42
CA LEU A 219 -8.12 8.81 -7.20
C LEU A 219 -7.70 9.84 -8.24
N ALA A 220 -6.75 10.73 -7.93
CA ALA A 220 -6.23 11.69 -8.90
C ALA A 220 -5.58 10.98 -10.11
N MET A 221 -4.89 9.86 -9.88
CA MET A 221 -4.38 9.01 -10.95
C MET A 221 -5.53 8.44 -11.81
N LEU A 222 -6.58 7.90 -11.21
CA LEU A 222 -7.73 7.33 -11.95
C LEU A 222 -8.49 8.40 -12.73
N GLU A 223 -8.76 9.55 -12.12
CA GLU A 223 -9.37 10.71 -12.77
C GLU A 223 -8.57 11.14 -14.00
N SER A 224 -7.25 11.23 -13.87
CA SER A 224 -6.36 11.62 -14.97
C SER A 224 -6.35 10.55 -16.09
N ARG A 225 -6.30 9.26 -15.73
CA ARG A 225 -6.37 8.16 -16.70
C ARG A 225 -7.70 8.15 -17.46
N LEU A 226 -8.81 8.41 -16.79
CA LEU A 226 -10.12 8.52 -17.45
C LEU A 226 -10.14 9.69 -18.45
N ARG A 227 -9.58 10.84 -18.07
CA ARG A 227 -9.43 11.97 -19.00
C ARG A 227 -8.57 11.62 -20.20
N ILE A 228 -7.46 10.91 -20.00
CA ILE A 228 -6.58 10.46 -21.09
C ILE A 228 -7.33 9.51 -22.02
N MET A 229 -7.93 8.45 -21.46
CA MET A 229 -8.61 7.40 -22.23
C MET A 229 -9.82 7.93 -23.02
N THR A 230 -10.52 8.91 -22.47
CA THR A 230 -11.73 9.46 -23.08
C THR A 230 -11.49 10.75 -23.84
N ASN A 231 -10.22 11.14 -24.03
CA ASN A 231 -9.82 12.42 -24.62
C ASN A 231 -10.60 13.61 -24.02
N ASN A 232 -10.60 13.71 -22.69
CA ASN A 232 -11.30 14.71 -21.89
C ASN A 232 -12.84 14.74 -21.99
N THR A 233 -13.49 13.81 -22.69
CA THR A 233 -14.97 13.75 -22.74
C THR A 233 -15.58 13.33 -21.40
N LEU A 234 -14.85 12.54 -20.59
CA LEU A 234 -15.26 12.17 -19.23
C LEU A 234 -14.35 12.81 -18.19
N LYS A 235 -14.91 13.75 -17.41
CA LYS A 235 -14.23 14.43 -16.30
C LYS A 235 -14.95 14.15 -14.98
N VAL A 236 -14.64 13.01 -14.38
CA VAL A 236 -15.20 12.63 -13.07
C VAL A 236 -14.42 13.27 -11.92
N ASN A 237 -15.12 13.47 -10.81
CA ASN A 237 -14.55 13.82 -9.51
C ASN A 237 -14.88 12.68 -8.54
N LEU A 238 -13.90 11.82 -8.28
CA LEU A 238 -14.07 10.65 -7.43
C LEU A 238 -13.96 11.02 -5.96
N SER A 239 -14.68 10.32 -5.08
CA SER A 239 -14.77 10.58 -3.63
C SER A 239 -13.62 9.91 -2.86
N PRO A 240 -12.64 10.67 -2.32
CA PRO A 240 -11.64 10.09 -1.42
C PRO A 240 -12.25 9.62 -0.11
N GLN A 241 -13.37 10.23 0.30
CA GLN A 241 -14.06 9.89 1.54
C GLN A 241 -14.62 8.47 1.51
N ASP A 242 -15.04 7.98 0.34
CA ASP A 242 -15.53 6.60 0.20
C ASP A 242 -14.42 5.59 0.50
N ILE A 243 -13.19 5.86 0.04
CA ILE A 243 -12.02 5.02 0.38
C ILE A 243 -11.75 5.10 1.88
N VAL A 244 -11.72 6.31 2.45
CA VAL A 244 -11.40 6.53 3.86
C VAL A 244 -12.43 5.84 4.78
N SER A 245 -13.72 5.90 4.45
CA SER A 245 -14.79 5.41 5.31
C SER A 245 -15.12 3.93 5.10
N CYS A 246 -14.96 3.39 3.90
CA CYS A 246 -15.53 2.07 3.56
C CYS A 246 -14.49 1.00 3.26
N SER A 247 -13.32 1.36 2.72
CA SER A 247 -12.35 0.38 2.24
C SER A 247 -11.74 -0.44 3.39
N LYS A 248 -11.81 -1.77 3.28
CA LYS A 248 -11.11 -2.70 4.18
C LYS A 248 -9.65 -2.92 3.80
N TYR A 249 -9.24 -2.46 2.62
CA TYR A 249 -7.87 -2.52 2.12
C TYR A 249 -7.02 -1.30 2.50
N SER A 250 -7.63 -0.34 3.21
CA SER A 250 -6.95 0.83 3.72
C SER A 250 -7.50 1.14 5.10
N GLN A 251 -6.68 1.06 6.14
CA GLN A 251 -7.20 1.20 7.50
C GLN A 251 -6.90 2.57 8.08
N VAL A 252 -7.96 3.32 8.41
CA VAL A 252 -7.93 4.59 9.18
C VAL A 252 -7.70 4.32 10.68
N GLU A 253 -8.08 3.15 11.17
CA GLU A 253 -7.94 2.78 12.58
C GLU A 253 -6.51 2.35 12.96
N TYR A 254 -5.72 1.89 11.97
CA TYR A 254 -4.29 1.55 12.10
C TYR A 254 -3.39 2.81 12.09
N ILE A 255 -3.92 3.93 11.58
CA ILE A 255 -3.19 5.20 11.40
C ILE A 255 -3.13 6.02 12.70
N LYS A 256 -3.83 5.62 13.77
CA LYS A 256 -3.64 6.25 15.09
C LYS A 256 -2.29 5.91 15.73
N GLY A 257 -1.47 5.02 15.17
CA GLY A 257 -0.16 4.77 15.80
C GLY A 257 0.92 4.01 15.04
N VAL A 258 0.68 3.36 13.90
CA VAL A 258 1.73 2.48 13.36
C VAL A 258 1.75 2.37 11.84
N TRP A 259 2.48 3.30 11.19
CA TRP A 259 3.24 2.90 10.00
C TRP A 259 4.40 2.03 10.49
N MET A 260 4.14 0.72 10.65
CA MET A 260 5.13 -0.27 11.11
C MET A 260 6.33 -0.26 10.17
N GLY A 261 7.39 0.46 10.54
CA GLY A 261 8.69 0.38 9.92
C GLY A 261 9.51 -0.76 10.51
N GLY A 262 10.34 -1.39 9.67
CA GLY A 262 11.30 -2.41 10.08
C GLY A 262 10.87 -3.83 9.71
N SER A 263 11.46 -4.35 8.64
CA SER A 263 11.77 -5.78 8.56
C SER A 263 13.20 -5.92 8.06
N THR A 264 14.09 -6.33 8.96
CA THR A 264 15.38 -6.91 8.61
C THR A 264 15.12 -8.34 8.16
N LEU A 265 15.27 -8.62 6.86
CA LEU A 265 15.27 -9.98 6.35
C LEU A 265 16.45 -10.75 6.97
N PRO A 266 16.25 -11.89 7.64
CA PRO A 266 17.33 -12.84 7.87
C PRO A 266 17.79 -13.42 6.52
N ASN A 267 19.08 -13.73 6.45
CA ASN A 267 19.78 -14.20 5.26
C ASN A 267 19.03 -15.30 4.48
N ARG A 268 19.04 -15.19 3.15
CA ARG A 268 18.66 -16.28 2.22
C ARG A 268 19.53 -17.52 2.50
N PRO A 269 18.93 -18.72 2.53
CA PRO A 269 18.63 -19.44 1.29
C PRO A 269 17.21 -20.03 1.24
N GLY A 270 16.73 -20.37 0.05
CA GLY A 270 15.61 -21.29 -0.11
C GLY A 270 14.23 -20.68 -0.35
N ALA A 271 13.49 -21.34 -1.23
CA ALA A 271 12.10 -21.10 -1.57
C ALA A 271 11.22 -20.88 -0.32
N THR A 272 10.48 -19.77 -0.23
CA THR A 272 9.56 -19.57 0.90
C THR A 272 8.22 -20.20 0.56
N ALA A 273 7.86 -21.29 1.25
CA ALA A 273 6.52 -21.85 1.15
C ALA A 273 5.57 -21.21 2.18
N ALA A 274 4.43 -20.72 1.70
CA ALA A 274 3.30 -20.31 2.51
C ALA A 274 2.21 -21.38 2.41
N ARG A 275 1.74 -21.87 3.55
CA ARG A 275 0.53 -22.70 3.61
C ARG A 275 -0.66 -21.77 3.72
N VAL A 276 -1.57 -21.88 2.78
CA VAL A 276 -2.81 -21.09 2.73
C VAL A 276 -3.99 -22.04 2.96
N SER A 277 -4.79 -21.71 3.96
CA SER A 277 -6.05 -22.40 4.28
C SER A 277 -7.20 -21.46 3.95
N HIS A 278 -8.06 -21.90 3.05
CA HIS A 278 -9.24 -21.19 2.55
C HIS A 278 -10.50 -21.87 3.06
#